data_AF-A0A948B910-F1
#
_entry.id   AF-A0A948B910-F1
#
_cell.length_a   1.000
_cell.length_b   1.000
_cell.length_c   1.000
_cell.angle_alpha   90.00
_cell.angle_beta   90.00
_cell.angle_gamma   90.00
#
_symmetry.space_group_name_H-M   'P 1'
#
loop_
_entity.id
_entity.type
_entity.pdbx_description
1 polymer ?
#
loop_
_entity_poly.entity_id
_entity_poly.type
_entity_poly.pdbx_seq_one_letter_code
_entity_poly.pdbx_strand_id
1 'polypeptide(L)'
;MKKTLSSIALILTGALLTLGIVFAQGAVTKFPDVDYNAYYGDSVDWANTTGIVLGYSNGNFGPSDAVTRAQLVTILQRYDNQLVTAYRSGNVGKLQNLICTGIEKDALPTSDPNWGDVQTVYDEVCTGP
;
A
#
# COMPACT_ATOMS: atom_id res chain seq x y z
N MET A 1 22.62 41.70 38.47
CA MET A 1 21.62 41.05 37.60
C MET A 1 22.29 40.48 36.35
N LYS A 2 22.94 39.29 36.40
CA LYS A 2 23.60 38.67 35.22
C LYS A 2 23.65 37.13 35.23
N LYS A 3 23.01 36.44 36.19
CA LYS A 3 23.19 34.98 36.40
C LYS A 3 22.14 34.07 35.76
N THR A 4 21.15 34.61 35.03
CA THR A 4 20.06 33.82 34.43
C THR A 4 20.14 33.68 32.90
N LEU A 5 21.08 34.37 32.24
CA LEU A 5 21.21 34.38 30.78
C LEU A 5 22.03 33.20 30.22
N SER A 6 22.82 32.51 31.05
CA SER A 6 23.68 31.39 30.60
C SER A 6 22.93 30.04 30.50
N SER A 7 21.77 29.89 31.15
CA SER A 7 21.07 28.60 31.25
C SER A 7 20.06 28.36 30.12
N ILE A 8 19.66 29.41 29.39
CA ILE A 8 18.68 29.33 28.30
C ILE A 8 19.35 28.91 26.98
N ALA A 9 20.64 29.22 26.79
CA ALA A 9 21.40 28.83 25.60
C ALA A 9 21.69 27.32 25.47
N LEU A 10 21.68 26.58 26.59
CA LEU A 10 21.95 25.13 26.58
C LEU A 10 20.70 24.29 26.24
N ILE A 11 19.51 24.83 26.47
CA ILE A 11 18.24 24.11 26.21
C ILE A 11 17.86 24.23 24.72
N LEU A 12 18.27 25.30 24.04
CA LEU A 12 17.96 25.53 22.63
C LEU A 12 18.80 24.67 21.66
N THR A 13 20.02 24.29 22.06
CA THR A 13 20.89 23.40 21.26
C THR A 13 20.53 21.92 21.41
N GLY A 14 19.95 21.51 22.55
CA GLY A 14 19.48 20.14 22.77
C GLY A 14 18.20 19.80 22.02
N ALA A 15 17.25 20.74 21.92
CA ALA A 15 15.97 20.52 21.25
C ALA A 15 16.08 20.42 19.71
N LEU A 16 17.15 20.94 19.12
CA LEU A 16 17.40 20.85 17.67
C LEU A 16 18.04 19.50 17.26
N LEU A 17 18.65 18.77 18.20
CA LEU A 17 19.33 17.49 17.96
C LEU A 17 18.42 16.27 18.10
N THR A 18 17.21 16.42 18.63
CA THR A 18 16.20 15.35 18.72
C THR A 18 15.03 15.52 17.74
N LEU A 19 15.05 16.55 16.89
CA LEU A 19 14.06 16.77 15.83
C LEU A 19 14.34 16.01 14.53
N GLY A 20 15.41 15.21 14.50
CA GLY A 20 15.64 14.21 13.46
C GLY A 20 14.75 12.98 13.67
N ILE A 21 13.43 13.16 13.68
CA ILE A 21 12.54 12.04 13.33
C ILE A 21 12.92 11.72 11.89
N VAL A 22 13.65 10.62 11.71
CA VAL A 22 13.76 9.95 10.43
C VAL A 22 12.34 9.51 10.11
N PHE A 23 11.59 10.37 9.43
CA PHE A 23 10.45 9.94 8.67
C PHE A 23 11.05 9.12 7.53
N ALA A 24 11.24 7.83 7.75
CA ALA A 24 11.34 6.86 6.68
C ALA A 24 9.95 6.85 6.02
N GLN A 25 9.70 7.88 5.20
CA GLN A 25 8.65 7.84 4.21
C GLN A 25 9.05 6.65 3.33
N GLY A 26 8.31 5.54 3.44
CA GLY A 26 8.51 4.39 2.56
C GLY A 26 8.35 4.88 1.14
N ALA A 27 9.47 5.20 0.50
CA ALA A 27 9.47 5.54 -0.90
C ALA A 27 8.91 4.32 -1.62
N VAL A 28 7.81 4.50 -2.34
CA VAL A 28 7.34 3.51 -3.30
C VAL A 28 8.40 3.47 -4.39
N THR A 29 9.40 2.62 -4.22
CA THR A 29 10.45 2.42 -5.21
C THR A 29 9.83 1.62 -6.34
N LYS A 30 9.71 2.24 -7.52
CA LYS A 30 9.41 1.50 -8.73
C LYS A 30 10.51 0.46 -8.96
N PHE A 31 10.09 -0.73 -9.39
CA PHE A 31 11.02 -1.81 -9.66
C PHE A 31 11.75 -1.51 -10.97
N PRO A 32 13.09 -1.61 -11.01
CA PRO A 32 13.89 -1.22 -12.17
C PRO A 32 13.77 -2.24 -13.33
N ASP A 33 13.29 -3.45 -13.06
CA ASP A 33 13.12 -4.55 -14.01
C ASP A 33 11.69 -4.68 -14.54
N VAL A 34 10.81 -3.72 -14.24
CA VAL A 34 9.42 -3.69 -14.69
C VAL A 34 9.26 -2.70 -15.85
N ASP A 35 8.76 -3.20 -16.99
CA ASP A 35 8.22 -2.34 -18.03
C ASP A 35 6.81 -1.90 -17.65
N TYR A 36 6.68 -0.67 -17.18
CA TYR A 36 5.40 -0.10 -16.75
C TYR A 36 4.42 0.18 -17.90
N ASN A 37 4.85 0.10 -19.16
CA ASN A 37 3.94 0.20 -20.31
C ASN A 37 3.42 -1.16 -20.78
N ALA A 38 3.91 -2.26 -20.20
CA ALA A 38 3.40 -3.59 -20.49
C ALA A 38 2.03 -3.83 -19.84
N TYR A 39 1.32 -4.86 -20.29
CA TYR A 39 -0.02 -5.20 -19.79
C TYR A 39 -0.11 -5.40 -18.27
N TYR A 40 1.00 -5.73 -17.60
CA TYR A 40 1.08 -5.94 -16.15
C TYR A 40 1.59 -4.70 -15.38
N GLY A 41 2.06 -3.66 -16.07
CA GLY A 41 2.75 -2.52 -15.47
C GLY A 41 1.91 -1.83 -14.39
N ASP A 42 0.66 -1.49 -14.71
CA ASP A 42 -0.27 -0.84 -13.79
C ASP A 42 -0.62 -1.73 -12.59
N SER A 43 -0.80 -3.04 -12.82
CA SER A 43 -1.08 -4.00 -11.74
C SER A 43 0.09 -4.11 -10.75
N VAL A 44 1.33 -4.11 -11.27
CA VAL A 44 2.54 -4.15 -10.43
C VAL A 44 2.70 -2.84 -9.66
N ASP A 45 2.45 -1.69 -10.28
CA ASP A 45 2.50 -0.39 -9.61
C ASP A 45 1.46 -0.29 -8.50
N TRP A 46 0.22 -0.70 -8.77
CA TRP A 46 -0.85 -0.77 -7.76
C TRP A 46 -0.49 -1.71 -6.61
N ALA A 47 -0.02 -2.93 -6.91
CA ALA A 47 0.32 -3.91 -5.87
C ALA A 47 1.49 -3.44 -4.99
N ASN A 48 2.44 -2.68 -5.56
CA ASN A 48 3.55 -2.09 -4.83
C ASN A 48 3.10 -0.91 -3.96
N THR A 49 2.35 0.04 -4.53
CA THR A 49 1.86 1.24 -3.82
C THR A 49 0.93 0.89 -2.65
N THR A 50 0.16 -0.19 -2.76
CA THR A 50 -0.71 -0.70 -1.70
C THR A 50 0.01 -1.59 -0.67
N GLY A 51 1.27 -1.94 -0.92
CA GLY A 51 2.09 -2.78 -0.04
C GLY A 51 1.71 -4.27 -0.07
N ILE A 52 1.04 -4.72 -1.14
CA ILE A 52 0.70 -6.13 -1.36
C ILE A 52 1.92 -6.88 -1.88
N VAL A 53 2.66 -6.29 -2.82
CA VAL A 53 3.93 -6.79 -3.31
C VAL A 53 5.06 -5.85 -2.90
N LEU A 54 6.20 -6.42 -2.50
CA LEU A 54 7.38 -5.67 -2.04
C LEU A 54 8.61 -5.90 -2.92
N GLY A 55 8.50 -6.78 -3.93
CA GLY A 55 9.63 -7.27 -4.70
C GLY A 55 10.61 -8.10 -3.87
N TYR A 56 11.76 -8.33 -4.46
CA TYR A 56 12.89 -9.04 -3.88
C TYR A 56 13.81 -8.09 -3.09
N SER A 57 14.65 -8.68 -2.23
CA SER A 57 15.63 -7.93 -1.43
C SER A 57 16.65 -7.10 -2.25
N ASN A 58 16.85 -7.44 -3.53
CA ASN A 58 17.70 -6.70 -4.45
C ASN A 58 16.98 -5.50 -5.13
N GLY A 59 15.70 -5.27 -4.81
CA GLY A 59 14.90 -4.18 -5.38
C GLY A 59 14.19 -4.51 -6.69
N ASN A 60 14.26 -5.75 -7.18
CA ASN A 60 13.58 -6.19 -8.41
C ASN A 60 12.21 -6.81 -8.13
N PHE A 61 11.35 -6.86 -9.15
CA PHE A 61 10.06 -7.55 -9.10
C PHE A 61 10.14 -9.00 -9.59
N GLY A 62 10.86 -9.26 -10.67
CA GLY A 62 10.91 -10.56 -11.36
C GLY A 62 9.66 -10.86 -12.21
N PRO A 63 9.30 -10.05 -13.22
CA PRO A 63 8.05 -10.21 -13.96
C PRO A 63 7.95 -11.51 -14.77
N SER A 64 9.08 -12.17 -15.05
CA SER A 64 9.14 -13.44 -15.78
C SER A 64 9.39 -14.66 -14.87
N ASP A 65 9.49 -14.45 -13.56
CA ASP A 65 9.76 -15.53 -12.63
C ASP A 65 8.48 -16.33 -12.32
N ALA A 66 8.64 -17.63 -12.11
CA ALA A 66 7.54 -18.47 -11.65
C ALA A 66 7.20 -18.15 -10.19
N VAL A 67 5.92 -17.89 -9.90
CA VAL A 67 5.44 -17.65 -8.54
C VAL A 67 5.33 -18.97 -7.78
N THR A 68 6.03 -19.08 -6.66
CA THR A 68 5.89 -20.23 -5.76
C THR A 68 4.59 -20.16 -4.96
N ARG A 69 4.06 -21.31 -4.51
CA ARG A 69 2.86 -21.34 -3.65
C ARG A 69 3.04 -20.52 -2.38
N ALA A 70 4.24 -20.50 -1.80
CA ALA A 70 4.54 -19.71 -0.61
C ALA A 70 4.49 -18.20 -0.89
N GLN A 71 5.02 -17.76 -2.04
CA GLN A 71 4.92 -16.36 -2.45
C GLN A 71 3.47 -15.96 -2.72
N LEU A 72 2.69 -16.79 -3.43
CA LEU A 72 1.27 -16.53 -3.67
C LEU A 72 0.49 -16.37 -2.37
N VAL A 73 0.66 -17.30 -1.42
CA VAL A 73 -0.01 -17.23 -0.11
C VAL A 73 0.40 -15.96 0.67
N THR A 74 1.67 -15.56 0.58
CA THR A 74 2.16 -14.33 1.23
C THR A 74 1.52 -13.08 0.62
N ILE A 75 1.37 -13.03 -0.71
CA ILE A 75 0.69 -11.93 -1.41
C ILE A 75 -0.77 -11.84 -0.96
N LEU A 76 -1.49 -12.95 -0.94
CA LEU A 76 -2.89 -13.00 -0.50
C LEU A 76 -3.05 -12.59 0.96
N GLN A 77 -2.15 -13.03 1.83
CA GLN A 77 -2.16 -12.66 3.24
C GLN A 77 -1.96 -11.15 3.42
N ARG A 78 -1.07 -10.52 2.65
CA ARG A 78 -0.87 -9.07 2.70
C ARG A 78 -2.10 -8.33 2.19
N TYR A 79 -2.72 -8.81 1.11
CA TYR A 79 -3.96 -8.24 0.59
C TYR A 79 -5.08 -8.24 1.65
N ASP A 80 -5.31 -9.39 2.29
CA ASP A 80 -6.29 -9.51 3.38
C ASP A 80 -5.97 -8.56 4.54
N ASN A 81 -4.71 -8.47 4.95
CA ASN A 81 -4.30 -7.53 5.99
C ASN A 81 -4.57 -6.07 5.62
N GLN A 82 -4.35 -5.67 4.35
CA GLN A 82 -4.67 -4.33 3.87
C GLN A 82 -6.17 -4.05 3.92
N LEU A 83 -7.00 -5.01 3.48
CA LEU A 83 -8.46 -4.94 3.53
C LEU A 83 -8.98 -4.81 4.96
N VAL A 84 -8.59 -5.72 5.84
CA VAL A 84 -9.00 -5.75 7.24
C VAL A 84 -8.59 -4.46 7.96
N THR A 85 -7.38 -3.96 7.70
CA THR A 85 -6.91 -2.70 8.31
C THR A 85 -7.71 -1.51 7.81
N ALA A 86 -7.98 -1.44 6.50
CA ALA A 86 -8.77 -0.35 5.92
C ALA A 86 -10.22 -0.37 6.45
N TYR A 87 -10.82 -1.56 6.58
CA TYR A 87 -12.15 -1.75 7.17
C TYR A 87 -12.21 -1.30 8.62
N ARG A 88 -11.30 -1.81 9.47
CA ARG A 88 -11.26 -1.50 10.90
C ARG A 88 -10.98 -0.03 11.20
N SER A 89 -10.24 0.65 10.32
CA SER A 89 -9.94 2.07 10.46
C SER A 89 -11.05 2.98 9.93
N GLY A 90 -12.10 2.45 9.31
CA GLY A 90 -13.12 3.25 8.63
C GLY A 90 -12.55 4.08 7.47
N ASN A 91 -11.38 3.70 6.94
CA ASN A 91 -10.74 4.42 5.85
C ASN A 91 -11.35 3.98 4.52
N VAL A 92 -12.50 4.58 4.20
CA VAL A 92 -13.27 4.30 2.97
C VAL A 92 -12.42 4.54 1.72
N GLY A 93 -11.58 5.58 1.69
CA GLY A 93 -10.70 5.84 0.53
C GLY A 93 -9.66 4.74 0.30
N LYS A 94 -9.10 4.17 1.38
CA LYS A 94 -8.17 3.04 1.27
C LYS A 94 -8.89 1.76 0.86
N LEU A 95 -10.07 1.48 1.42
CA LEU A 95 -10.91 0.34 1.03
C LEU A 95 -11.27 0.41 -0.45
N GLN A 96 -11.75 1.57 -0.88
CA GLN A 96 -12.08 1.87 -2.26
C GLN A 96 -10.91 1.57 -3.20
N ASN A 97 -9.71 2.09 -2.88
CA ASN A 97 -8.52 1.81 -3.70
C ASN A 97 -8.13 0.32 -3.70
N LEU A 98 -8.40 -0.44 -2.64
CA LEU A 98 -8.07 -1.87 -2.61
C LEU A 98 -9.05 -2.74 -3.40
N ILE A 99 -10.31 -2.30 -3.53
CA ILE A 99 -11.39 -3.07 -4.17
C ILE A 99 -11.58 -2.66 -5.63
N CYS A 100 -11.39 -1.37 -5.95
CA CYS A 100 -11.90 -0.78 -7.20
C CYS A 100 -10.83 -0.42 -8.23
N THR A 101 -9.57 -0.33 -7.81
CA THR A 101 -8.45 -0.02 -8.72
C THR A 101 -7.50 -1.20 -8.91
N GLY A 102 -7.59 -2.20 -8.03
CA GLY A 102 -6.71 -3.36 -8.02
C GLY A 102 -7.24 -4.64 -8.65
N ILE A 103 -8.55 -4.69 -8.91
CA ILE A 103 -9.20 -5.83 -9.55
C ILE A 103 -9.66 -5.36 -10.92
N GLU A 104 -9.23 -6.06 -11.97
CA GLU A 104 -9.79 -5.85 -13.31
C GLU A 104 -11.30 -6.14 -13.22
N LYS A 105 -12.13 -5.16 -13.57
CA LYS A 105 -13.61 -5.24 -13.42
C LYS A 105 -14.19 -6.50 -14.07
N ASP A 106 -13.58 -6.96 -15.16
CA ASP A 106 -13.95 -8.13 -15.94
C ASP A 106 -13.46 -9.47 -15.36
N ALA A 107 -12.59 -9.46 -14.35
CA ALA A 107 -12.15 -10.65 -13.63
C ALA A 107 -13.15 -11.12 -12.55
N LEU A 108 -14.19 -10.35 -12.24
CA LEU A 108 -15.19 -10.70 -11.24
C LEU A 108 -16.29 -11.62 -11.80
N PRO A 109 -16.66 -12.70 -11.09
CA PRO A 109 -17.81 -13.51 -11.48
C PRO A 109 -19.09 -12.66 -11.41
N THR A 110 -19.90 -12.69 -12.47
CA THR A 110 -21.12 -11.86 -12.58
C THR A 110 -22.25 -12.30 -11.66
N SER A 111 -22.13 -13.46 -11.01
CA SER A 111 -23.05 -13.92 -9.96
C SER A 111 -22.37 -14.99 -9.11
N ASP A 112 -22.55 -14.92 -7.79
CA ASP A 112 -22.12 -15.96 -6.85
C ASP A 112 -23.35 -16.51 -6.09
N PRO A 113 -23.50 -17.83 -5.92
CA PRO A 113 -24.65 -18.43 -5.24
C PRO A 113 -24.84 -18.00 -3.78
N ASN A 114 -23.78 -17.53 -3.11
CA ASN A 114 -23.76 -17.14 -1.70
C ASN A 114 -23.71 -15.63 -1.49
N TRP A 115 -23.04 -14.90 -2.39
CA TRP A 115 -22.83 -13.45 -2.27
C TRP A 115 -23.77 -12.60 -3.14
N GLY A 116 -24.62 -13.23 -3.96
CA GLY A 116 -25.57 -12.54 -4.83
C GLY A 116 -24.90 -11.94 -6.07
N ASP A 117 -25.40 -10.81 -6.54
CA ASP A 117 -24.79 -10.08 -7.66
C ASP A 117 -23.56 -9.30 -7.18
N VAL A 118 -22.39 -9.91 -7.37
CA VAL A 118 -21.08 -9.35 -7.04
C VAL A 118 -20.83 -8.04 -7.80
N GLN A 119 -21.41 -7.87 -8.99
CA GLN A 119 -21.28 -6.62 -9.75
C GLN A 119 -22.04 -5.48 -9.06
N THR A 120 -23.22 -5.74 -8.50
CA THR A 120 -23.98 -4.73 -7.74
C THR A 120 -23.20 -4.26 -6.50
N VAL A 121 -22.57 -5.18 -5.76
CA VAL A 121 -21.74 -4.83 -4.59
C VAL A 121 -20.49 -4.03 -5.02
N TYR A 122 -19.86 -4.44 -6.13
CA TYR A 122 -18.77 -3.68 -6.72
C TYR A 122 -19.23 -2.27 -7.12
N ASP A 123 -20.38 -2.12 -7.77
CA ASP A 123 -20.87 -0.81 -8.20
C ASP A 123 -21.25 0.08 -6.99
N GLU A 124 -21.85 -0.47 -5.93
CA GLU A 124 -22.14 0.29 -4.70
C GLU A 124 -20.86 0.82 -4.03
N VAL A 125 -19.84 -0.03 -3.87
CA VAL A 125 -18.57 0.37 -3.27
C VAL A 125 -17.82 1.30 -4.23
N CYS A 126 -17.66 0.87 -5.48
CA CYS A 126 -16.74 1.46 -6.42
C CYS A 126 -17.25 2.69 -7.15
N THR A 127 -18.55 2.74 -7.41
CA THR A 127 -19.18 3.87 -8.11
C THR A 127 -20.00 4.73 -7.17
N GLY A 128 -20.59 4.17 -6.10
CA GLY A 128 -21.48 4.87 -5.18
C GLY A 128 -22.61 5.64 -5.90
N PRO A 129 -23.50 6.34 -5.18
CA PRO A 129 -24.21 7.48 -5.77
C PRO A 129 -23.27 8.66 -6.04
#